data_AF-A0A836WJB4-F1
#
_entry.id   AF-A0A836WJB4-F1
#
_cell.length_a   1.000
_cell.length_b   1.000
_cell.length_c   1.000
_cell.angle_alpha   90.00
_cell.angle_beta   90.00
_cell.angle_gamma   90.00
#
_symmetry.space_group_name_H-M   'P 1'
#
loop_
_entity.id
_entity.type
_entity.pdbx_description
1 polymer ?
#
loop_
_entity_poly.entity_id
_entity_poly.type
_entity_poly.pdbx_seq_one_letter_code
_entity_poly.pdbx_strand_id
1 'polypeptide(L)' 'MMRDPQSETEGSLVVEYYSGHRNKSYPVRILKGHIWQDLEVIQSAQIEDERGCRKRQFLCQVGDEIIKIEYKE' A
#
# COMPACT_ATOMS: atom_id res chain seq x y z
N MET A 1 29.65 16.13 6.14
CA MET A 1 29.36 15.44 7.41
C MET A 1 28.20 16.20 8.03
N MET A 2 27.04 15.67 8.42
CA MET A 2 26.54 14.31 8.59
C MET A 2 25.04 14.32 8.18
N ARG A 3 24.48 13.14 7.87
CA ARG A 3 23.06 12.94 7.56
C ARG A 3 22.25 13.13 8.83
N ASP A 4 21.22 13.96 8.80
CA ASP A 4 20.14 13.91 9.80
C ASP A 4 19.41 12.58 9.65
N PRO A 5 19.39 11.71 10.68
CA PRO A 5 18.57 10.51 10.69
C PRO A 5 17.13 10.96 10.98
N GLN A 6 16.37 11.29 9.93
CA GLN A 6 14.94 11.52 10.09
C GLN A 6 14.28 10.24 10.60
N SER A 7 13.98 10.28 11.89
CA SER A 7 12.76 9.81 12.53
C SER A 7 12.41 8.35 12.28
N GLU A 8 12.71 7.56 13.31
CA GLU A 8 11.90 6.41 13.71
C GLU A 8 10.42 6.68 13.41
N THR A 9 9.88 5.99 12.41
CA THR A 9 8.45 5.81 12.24
C THR A 9 8.26 4.31 12.06
N GLU A 10 7.49 3.72 12.97
CA GLU A 10 6.99 2.36 12.89
C GLU A 10 6.55 2.04 11.45
N GLY A 11 7.26 1.14 10.79
CA GLY A 11 6.85 0.43 9.58
C GLY A 11 6.15 1.27 8.50
N SER A 12 6.77 2.34 7.99
CA SER A 12 6.28 3.03 6.80
C SER A 12 6.32 2.11 5.58
N LEU A 13 5.21 1.42 5.34
CA LEU A 13 5.02 0.51 4.20
C LEU A 13 5.03 1.34 2.90
N VAL A 14 6.13 1.29 2.14
CA VAL A 14 6.17 1.99 0.85
C VAL A 14 5.53 1.10 -0.20
N VAL A 15 4.45 1.58 -0.82
CA VAL A 15 3.70 0.87 -1.86
C VAL A 15 3.76 1.69 -3.14
N GLU A 16 4.21 1.06 -4.23
CA GLU A 16 4.08 1.62 -5.57
C GLU A 16 2.72 1.26 -6.15
N TYR A 17 2.10 2.22 -6.83
CA TYR A 17 0.81 2.04 -7.47
C TYR A 17 0.94 2.26 -8.98
N TYR A 18 0.26 1.41 -9.75
CA TYR A 18 -0.01 1.66 -11.15
C TYR A 18 -1.29 2.50 -11.27
N SER A 19 -1.15 3.71 -11.82
CA SER A 19 -2.27 4.58 -12.17
C SER A 19 -2.86 4.12 -13.51
N GLY A 20 -3.99 3.40 -13.45
CA GLY A 20 -4.70 2.94 -14.65
C GLY A 20 -5.62 4.00 -15.26
N HIS A 21 -6.28 3.64 -16.38
CA HIS A 21 -7.33 4.47 -16.97
C HIS A 21 -8.53 4.62 -16.02
N ARG A 22 -9.07 5.85 -15.90
CA ARG A 22 -10.21 6.26 -15.04
C ARG A 22 -9.89 6.46 -13.55
N ASN A 23 -8.72 7.01 -13.22
CA ASN A 23 -8.33 7.40 -11.84
C ASN A 23 -8.34 6.24 -10.83
N LYS A 24 -8.18 5.00 -11.29
CA LYS A 24 -8.02 3.84 -10.41
C LYS A 24 -6.54 3.53 -10.29
N SER A 25 -6.01 3.71 -9.09
CA SER A 25 -4.65 3.31 -8.73
C SER A 25 -4.70 1.91 -8.10
N TYR A 26 -3.88 0.99 -8.59
CA TYR A 26 -3.76 -0.35 -8.03
C TYR A 26 -2.35 -0.54 -7.48
N PRO A 27 -2.20 -1.10 -6.27
CA PRO A 27 -0.87 -1.40 -5.77
C PRO A 27 -0.20 -2.43 -6.69
N VAL A 28 1.10 -2.29 -6.94
CA VAL A 28 1.88 -3.18 -7.81
C VAL A 28 3.17 -3.70 -7.19
N ARG A 29 3.79 -2.93 -6.28
CA ARG A 29 4.96 -3.38 -5.54
C ARG A 29 4.99 -2.81 -4.14
N ILE A 30 5.69 -3.50 -3.24
CA ILE A 30 5.86 -3.10 -1.86
C ILE A 30 7.32 -3.19 -1.44
N LEU A 31 7.81 -2.17 -0.74
CA LEU A 31 9.13 -2.19 -0.12
C LEU A 31 9.02 -2.84 1.26
N LYS A 32 9.57 -4.04 1.40
CA LYS A 32 9.72 -4.70 2.70
C LYS A 32 11.20 -4.74 3.07
N GLY A 33 11.56 -4.04 4.14
CA GLY A 33 12.96 -3.81 4.51
C GLY A 33 13.66 -2.96 3.44
N HIS A 34 14.49 -3.60 2.62
CA HIS A 34 15.23 -2.95 1.52
C HIS A 34 14.99 -3.63 0.16
N ILE A 35 13.96 -4.50 0.07
CA ILE A 35 13.67 -5.29 -1.14
C ILE A 35 12.28 -4.95 -1.63
N TRP A 36 12.19 -4.62 -2.92
CA TRP A 36 10.92 -4.49 -3.63
C TRP A 36 10.39 -5.87 -3.97
N GLN A 37 9.14 -6.12 -3.60
CA GLN A 37 8.44 -7.35 -3.93
C GLN A 37 7.19 -7.03 -4.74
N ASP A 38 6.95 -7.84 -5.76
CA ASP A 38 5.73 -7.76 -6.55
C ASP A 38 4.54 -8.20 -5.70
N LEU A 39 3.39 -7.57 -5.95
CA LEU A 39 2.15 -7.91 -5.28
C LEU A 39 1.08 -8.28 -6.30
N GLU A 40 0.28 -9.27 -5.92
CA GLU A 40 -0.89 -9.68 -6.69
C GLU A 40 -2.13 -9.23 -5.94
N VAL A 41 -2.97 -8.41 -6.57
CA VAL A 41 -4.23 -7.97 -5.97
C VAL A 41 -5.25 -9.11 -6.08
N ILE A 42 -5.58 -9.74 -4.96
CA ILE A 42 -6.60 -10.79 -4.89
C ILE A 42 -7.99 -10.17 -4.88
N GLN A 43 -8.17 -9.11 -4.10
CA GLN A 43 -9.46 -8.47 -3.91
C GLN A 43 -9.32 -6.97 -3.75
N SER A 44 -10.31 -6.23 -4.24
CA SER A 44 -10.48 -4.80 -3.95
C SER A 44 -11.91 -4.52 -3.49
N ALA A 45 -12.05 -3.66 -2.48
CA ALA A 45 -13.33 -3.24 -1.95
C ALA A 45 -13.31 -1.75 -1.62
N GLN A 46 -14.42 -1.06 -1.88
CA GLN A 46 -14.63 0.28 -1.34
C GLN A 46 -15.23 0.13 0.05
N ILE A 47 -14.60 0.76 1.03
CA ILE A 47 -15.01 0.74 2.43
C ILE A 47 -15.24 2.17 2.91
N GLU A 48 -15.96 2.31 4.01
CA GLU A 48 -16.16 3.56 4.71
C GLU A 48 -15.64 3.36 6.13
N ASP A 49 -14.80 4.29 6.61
CA ASP A 49 -14.36 4.23 8.01
C ASP A 49 -15.45 4.75 8.95
N GLU A 50 -15.23 4.62 10.26
CA GLU A 50 -16.19 5.02 11.29
C GLU A 50 -16.55 6.52 11.26
N ARG A 51 -15.78 7.33 10.52
CA ARG A 51 -15.99 8.78 10.36
C ARG A 51 -16.70 9.12 9.05
N GLY A 52 -17.14 8.11 8.28
CA GLY A 52 -17.76 8.31 6.98
C GLY A 52 -16.76 8.56 5.85
N CYS A 53 -15.45 8.37 6.07
CA CYS A 53 -14.45 8.62 5.04
C CYS A 53 -14.33 7.40 4.11
N ARG A 54 -14.57 7.63 2.81
CA ARG A 54 -14.41 6.60 1.77
C ARG A 54 -12.95 6.25 1.57
N LYS A 55 -12.66 4.95 1.60
CA LYS A 55 -11.34 4.37 1.33
C LYS A 55 -11.49 3.21 0.37
N ARG A 56 -10.39 2.84 -0.27
CA ARG A 56 -10.27 1.59 -0.99
C ARG A 56 -9.35 0.66 -0.23
N GLN A 57 -9.83 -0.55 0.02
CA GLN A 57 -9.06 -1.62 0.62
C GLN A 57 -8.68 -2.63 -0.46
N PHE A 58 -7.41 -3.02 -0.46
CA PHE A 58 -6.87 -4.08 -1.29
C PHE A 58 -6.39 -5.22 -0.39
N LEU A 59 -6.73 -6.45 -0.76
CA LEU A 59 -6.11 -7.65 -0.23
C LEU A 59 -5.11 -8.14 -1.28
N CYS A 60 -3.84 -8.17 -0.92
CA CYS A 60 -2.75 -8.49 -1.84
C CYS A 60 -1.95 -9.69 -1.35
N GLN A 61 -1.52 -10.54 -2.27
CA GLN A 61 -0.53 -11.58 -2.00
C GLN A 61 0.87 -11.06 -2.34
N VAL A 62 1.84 -11.37 -1.48
CA VAL A 62 3.27 -11.05 -1.64
C VAL A 62 4.06 -12.28 -1.22
N GLY A 63 4.56 -13.05 -2.20
CA GLY A 63 5.09 -14.38 -1.94
C GLY A 63 4.03 -15.27 -1.29
N ASP A 64 4.31 -15.78 -0.09
CA ASP A 64 3.41 -16.63 0.69
C ASP A 64 2.54 -15.84 1.70
N GLU A 65 2.67 -14.51 1.75
CA GLU A 65 1.97 -13.67 2.71
C GLU A 65 0.77 -12.96 2.09
N ILE A 66 -0.31 -12.82 2.87
CA ILE A 66 -1.46 -11.98 2.53
C ILE A 66 -1.38 -10.69 3.34
N ILE A 67 -1.39 -9.55 2.65
CA ILE A 67 -1.35 -8.23 3.25
C ILE A 67 -2.60 -7.42 2.88
N LYS A 68 -2.99 -6.52 3.77
CA LYS A 68 -4.08 -5.57 3.55
C LYS A 68 -3.50 -4.18 3.35
N ILE A 69 -3.83 -3.53 2.24
CA ILE A 69 -3.42 -2.16 1.91
C ILE A 69 -4.67 -1.28 1.84
N GLU A 70 -4.68 -0.17 2.58
CA GLU A 70 -5.76 0.81 2.54
C GLU A 70 -5.27 2.11 1.91
N TYR A 71 -6.00 2.58 0.90
CA TYR A 71 -5.73 3.81 0.18
C TYR A 71 -6.93 4.75 0.38
N LYS A 72 -6.65 5.98 0.79
CA LYS A 72 -7.67 7.02 0.88
C LYS A 72 -7.86 7.62 -0.52
N GLU A 73 -9.08 7.53 -1.05
CA GLU A 73 -9.48 8.20 -2.29
C GLU A 73 -9.57 9.73 -2.09
#